data_AF-A0A935SJD9-F1
#
_entry.id   AF-A0A935SJD9-F1
#
_cell.length_a   1.000
_cell.length_b   1.000
_cell.length_c   1.000
_cell.angle_alpha   90.00
_cell.angle_beta   90.00
_cell.angle_gamma   90.00
#
_symmetry.space_group_name_H-M   'P 1'
#
loop_
_entity.id
_entity.type
_entity.pdbx_description
1 polymer ?
#
loop_
_entity_poly.entity_id
_entity_poly.type
_entity_poly.pdbx_seq_one_letter_code
_entity_poly.pdbx_strand_id
1 'polypeptide(L)'
;MDKIQKLTDLIKSNIKELTKIEVGQVFNSKYYGHIVATKVTHLSEGKYSIYGFDIKEGLPRDNYYPRDLDLVGKEPMLNNVLHFFVESLYSTSKEDKHLSVLDMILSEWDYSKTYLKDQSEATINYLFDLAGCS
;
A
#
# COMPACT_ATOMS: atom_id res chain seq x y z
N MET A 1 10.59 -10.20 8.40
CA MET A 1 9.56 -9.42 7.68
C MET A 1 9.85 -9.61 6.20
N ASP A 2 8.86 -10.06 5.44
CA ASP A 2 8.98 -10.38 4.00
C ASP A 2 9.35 -9.13 3.17
N LYS A 3 10.17 -9.28 2.11
CA LYS A 3 10.60 -8.18 1.24
C LYS A 3 9.40 -7.49 0.59
N ILE A 4 8.41 -8.28 0.16
CA ILE A 4 7.17 -7.78 -0.44
C ILE A 4 6.40 -6.90 0.56
N GLN A 5 6.30 -7.34 1.82
CA GLN A 5 5.61 -6.58 2.86
C GLN A 5 6.30 -5.24 3.11
N LYS A 6 7.63 -5.23 3.25
CA LYS A 6 8.40 -3.99 3.45
C LYS A 6 8.23 -3.00 2.29
N LEU A 7 8.34 -3.48 1.04
CA LEU A 7 8.11 -2.64 -0.14
C LEU A 7 6.69 -2.09 -0.18
N THR A 8 5.71 -2.94 0.10
CA THR A 8 4.30 -2.56 0.16
C THR A 8 4.05 -1.46 1.19
N ASP A 9 4.60 -1.60 2.40
CA ASP A 9 4.46 -0.61 3.47
C ASP A 9 5.14 0.71 3.10
N LEU A 10 6.32 0.64 2.48
CA LEU A 10 7.04 1.82 2.01
C LEU A 10 6.24 2.58 0.96
N ILE A 11 5.71 1.89 -0.06
CA ILE A 11 4.91 2.49 -1.13
C ILE A 11 3.63 3.10 -0.55
N LYS A 12 2.92 2.37 0.32
CA LYS A 12 1.72 2.90 1.02
C LYS A 12 2.06 4.18 1.78
N SER A 13 3.18 4.23 2.49
CA SER A 13 3.55 5.42 3.28
C SER A 13 3.90 6.66 2.44
N ASN A 14 4.37 6.47 1.19
CA ASN A 14 4.73 7.57 0.29
C ASN A 14 3.57 8.04 -0.58
N ILE A 15 2.68 7.14 -0.98
CA ILE A 15 1.53 7.49 -1.82
C ILE A 15 0.32 7.76 -0.93
N LYS A 16 0.07 9.04 -0.65
CA LYS A 16 -1.01 9.49 0.25
C LYS A 16 -2.39 8.92 -0.08
N GLU A 17 -2.69 8.67 -1.34
CA GLU A 17 -3.98 8.10 -1.73
C GLU A 17 -4.16 6.65 -1.23
N LEU A 18 -3.08 5.89 -1.08
CA LEU A 18 -3.11 4.51 -0.58
C LEU A 18 -3.36 4.45 0.93
N THR A 19 -3.09 5.54 1.66
CA THR A 19 -3.35 5.64 3.12
C THR A 19 -4.67 6.32 3.45
N LYS A 20 -5.37 6.90 2.46
CA LYS A 20 -6.70 7.48 2.68
C LYS A 20 -7.72 6.40 3.04
N ILE A 21 -8.46 6.63 4.12
CA ILE A 21 -9.55 5.76 4.53
C ILE A 21 -10.89 6.40 4.15
N GLU A 22 -11.78 5.61 3.56
CA GLU A 22 -13.06 6.06 3.01
C GLU A 22 -14.21 5.16 3.48
N VAL A 23 -15.43 5.70 3.45
CA VAL A 23 -16.65 4.95 3.74
C VAL A 23 -16.85 3.85 2.70
N GLY A 24 -17.30 2.67 3.13
CA GLY A 24 -17.50 1.47 2.31
C GLY A 24 -16.28 0.56 2.23
N GLN A 25 -15.11 1.00 2.72
CA GLN A 25 -13.91 0.16 2.74
C GLN A 25 -14.03 -0.99 3.74
N VAL A 26 -13.40 -2.11 3.40
CA VAL A 26 -13.39 -3.31 4.24
C VAL A 26 -12.04 -3.42 4.94
N PHE A 27 -12.07 -3.66 6.24
CA PHE A 27 -10.90 -3.86 7.08
C PHE A 27 -10.94 -5.26 7.67
N ASN A 28 -9.79 -5.89 7.80
CA ASN A 28 -9.63 -7.08 8.62
C ASN A 28 -9.24 -6.64 10.04
N SER A 29 -10.09 -6.94 11.01
CA SER A 29 -9.81 -6.71 12.41
C SER A 29 -9.30 -7.96 13.07
N LYS A 30 -8.24 -7.80 13.85
CA LYS A 30 -7.71 -8.85 14.72
C LYS A 30 -8.74 -9.42 15.70
N TYR A 31 -9.73 -8.62 16.11
CA TYR A 31 -10.72 -9.00 17.13
C TYR A 31 -12.08 -9.36 16.55
N TYR A 32 -12.50 -8.66 15.50
CA TYR A 32 -13.88 -8.68 15.01
C TYR A 32 -14.02 -9.27 13.60
N GLY A 33 -12.91 -9.67 12.95
CA GLY A 33 -12.95 -10.14 11.56
C GLY A 33 -13.20 -8.99 10.58
N HIS A 34 -13.96 -9.21 9.51
CA HIS A 34 -14.18 -8.18 8.50
C HIS A 34 -15.13 -7.09 8.98
N ILE A 35 -14.69 -5.84 8.90
CA ILE A 35 -15.48 -4.65 9.23
C ILE A 35 -15.63 -3.80 7.98
N VAL A 36 -16.84 -3.34 7.70
CA VAL A 36 -17.10 -2.32 6.67
C VAL A 36 -17.17 -0.95 7.33
N ALA A 37 -16.35 0.00 6.90
CA ALA A 37 -16.42 1.37 7.39
C ALA A 37 -17.74 2.02 6.94
N THR A 38 -18.56 2.48 7.89
CA THR A 38 -19.82 3.17 7.63
C THR A 38 -19.69 4.68 7.84
N LYS A 39 -18.73 5.11 8.65
CA LYS A 39 -18.36 6.52 8.82
C LYS A 39 -16.89 6.64 9.20
N VAL A 40 -16.20 7.62 8.61
CA VAL A 40 -14.79 7.91 8.89
C VAL A 40 -14.70 9.35 9.37
N THR A 41 -14.09 9.57 10.53
CA THR A 41 -13.82 10.91 11.08
C THR A 41 -12.33 11.16 11.12
N HIS A 42 -11.89 12.24 10.48
CA HIS A 42 -10.50 12.65 10.42
C HIS A 42 -10.20 13.52 11.64
N LEU A 43 -9.31 13.06 12.53
CA LEU A 43 -8.92 13.81 13.72
C LEU A 43 -7.69 14.68 13.45
N SER A 44 -6.67 14.10 12.83
CA SER A 44 -5.43 14.76 12.39
C SER A 44 -4.78 13.93 11.27
N GLU A 45 -3.67 14.41 10.69
CA GLU A 45 -2.93 13.63 9.68
C GLU A 45 -2.59 12.24 10.22
N GLY A 46 -2.97 11.19 9.47
CA GLY A 46 -2.78 9.78 9.86
C GLY A 46 -3.66 9.27 11.02
N LYS A 47 -4.52 10.09 11.63
CA LYS A 47 -5.40 9.67 12.75
C LYS A 47 -6.87 9.73 12.35
N TYR A 48 -7.50 8.56 12.38
CA TYR A 48 -8.90 8.36 11.99
C TYR A 48 -9.66 7.68 13.13
N SER A 49 -10.92 8.10 13.32
CA SER A 49 -11.92 7.28 14.02
C SER A 49 -12.82 6.64 12.99
N ILE A 50 -12.92 5.32 13.02
CA ILE A 50 -13.75 4.55 12.09
C ILE A 50 -14.93 3.99 12.86
N TYR A 51 -16.12 4.24 12.34
CA TYR A 51 -17.34 3.53 12.70
C TYR A 51 -17.59 2.49 11.61
N GLY A 52 -18.03 1.31 11.99
CA GLY A 52 -18.18 0.25 11.03
C GLY A 52 -19.16 -0.83 11.43
N PHE A 53 -19.44 -1.69 10.47
CA PHE A 53 -20.31 -2.83 10.61
C PHE A 53 -19.46 -4.10 10.67
N ASP A 54 -19.52 -4.80 11.81
CA ASP A 54 -18.93 -6.13 11.94
C ASP A 54 -19.77 -7.11 11.13
N ILE A 55 -19.21 -7.65 10.06
CA ILE A 55 -19.93 -8.59 9.17
C ILE A 55 -20.23 -9.91 9.89
N LYS A 56 -19.35 -10.34 10.80
CA LYS A 56 -19.49 -11.62 11.50
C LYS A 56 -20.61 -11.57 12.53
N GLU A 57 -20.68 -10.48 13.29
CA GLU A 57 -21.69 -10.31 14.34
C GLU A 57 -22.96 -9.59 13.87
N GLY A 58 -22.92 -8.95 12.70
CA GLY A 58 -24.06 -8.25 12.13
C GLY A 58 -24.45 -6.98 12.89
N LEU A 59 -23.50 -6.35 13.58
CA LEU A 59 -23.75 -5.21 14.47
C LEU A 59 -22.92 -3.99 14.08
N PRO A 60 -23.52 -2.77 14.14
CA PRO A 60 -22.74 -1.54 14.10
C PRO A 60 -21.91 -1.41 15.39
N ARG A 61 -20.65 -1.03 15.25
CA ARG A 61 -19.79 -0.70 16.39
C ARG A 61 -19.05 0.60 16.13
N ASP A 62 -18.75 1.27 17.24
CA ASP A 62 -18.15 2.59 17.27
C ASP A 62 -16.68 2.52 17.65
N ASN A 63 -15.87 3.46 17.14
CA ASN A 63 -14.48 3.69 17.53
C ASN A 63 -13.51 2.51 17.28
N TYR A 64 -13.50 1.98 16.06
CA TYR A 64 -12.37 1.14 15.66
C TYR A 64 -11.11 1.98 15.50
N TYR A 65 -10.02 1.52 16.14
CA TYR A 65 -8.73 2.17 16.07
C TYR A 65 -7.95 1.65 14.85
N PRO A 66 -7.42 2.54 13.97
CA PRO A 66 -6.73 2.13 12.74
C PRO A 66 -5.55 1.19 12.96
N ARG A 67 -4.90 1.26 14.13
CA ARG A 67 -3.76 0.39 14.49
C ARG A 67 -4.12 -1.09 14.65
N ASP A 68 -5.40 -1.39 14.81
CA ASP A 68 -5.93 -2.74 15.03
C ASP A 68 -6.71 -3.26 13.79
N LEU A 69 -6.57 -2.54 12.67
CA LEU A 69 -7.27 -2.78 11.41
C LEU A 69 -6.29 -2.86 10.23
N ASP A 70 -6.36 -3.95 9.48
CA ASP A 70 -5.65 -4.09 8.21
C ASP A 70 -6.62 -3.78 7.06
N LEU A 71 -6.39 -2.69 6.33
CA LEU A 71 -7.23 -2.32 5.19
C LEU A 71 -7.14 -3.38 4.08
N VAL A 72 -8.28 -3.96 3.71
CA VAL A 72 -8.38 -4.94 2.62
C VAL A 72 -8.57 -4.20 1.30
N GLY A 73 -7.79 -4.57 0.29
CA GLY A 73 -8.00 -4.09 -1.08
C GLY A 73 -7.39 -2.72 -1.42
N LYS A 74 -6.52 -2.16 -0.55
CA LYS A 74 -5.63 -1.03 -0.91
C LYS A 74 -4.18 -1.47 -1.07
N GLU A 75 -3.97 -2.63 -1.67
CA GLU A 75 -2.64 -2.98 -2.12
C GLU A 75 -2.22 -2.04 -3.27
N PRO A 76 -0.98 -1.51 -3.28
CA PRO A 76 -0.50 -0.69 -4.38
C PRO A 76 -0.64 -1.42 -5.71
N MET A 77 -1.21 -0.79 -6.71
CA MET A 77 -1.17 -1.32 -8.08
C MET A 77 0.20 -1.08 -8.70
N LEU A 78 0.51 -1.78 -9.80
CA LEU A 78 1.79 -1.59 -10.52
C LEU A 78 2.07 -0.12 -10.87
N ASN A 79 1.04 0.65 -11.25
CA ASN A 79 1.19 2.08 -11.52
C ASN A 79 1.57 2.88 -10.28
N ASN A 80 1.08 2.50 -9.10
CA ASN A 80 1.49 3.12 -7.84
C ASN A 80 2.96 2.80 -7.55
N VAL A 81 3.37 1.54 -7.75
CA VAL A 81 4.78 1.13 -7.61
C VAL A 81 5.66 1.96 -8.55
N LEU A 82 5.31 2.07 -9.83
CA LEU A 82 6.03 2.88 -10.82
C LEU A 82 6.13 4.33 -10.39
N HIS A 83 5.00 4.94 -10.01
CA HIS A 83 4.94 6.33 -9.56
C HIS A 83 5.89 6.58 -8.38
N PHE A 84 5.87 5.70 -7.38
CA PHE A 84 6.78 5.79 -6.23
C PHE A 84 8.25 5.80 -6.65
N PHE A 85 8.67 4.86 -7.52
CA PHE A 85 10.06 4.80 -7.97
C PHE A 85 10.42 5.99 -8.85
N VAL A 86 9.54 6.42 -9.76
CA VAL A 86 9.76 7.59 -10.61
C VAL A 86 9.95 8.85 -9.76
N GLU A 87 9.07 9.12 -8.79
CA GLU A 87 9.25 10.25 -7.86
C GLU A 87 10.52 10.14 -7.03
N SER A 88 10.84 8.94 -6.54
CA SER A 88 12.06 8.70 -5.77
C SER A 88 13.30 9.02 -6.62
N LEU A 89 13.30 8.62 -7.89
CA LEU A 89 14.41 8.86 -8.82
C LEU A 89 14.56 10.34 -9.15
N TYR A 90 13.46 11.06 -9.45
CA TYR A 90 13.49 12.50 -9.73
C TYR A 90 13.87 13.36 -8.51
N SER A 91 13.60 12.89 -7.30
CA SER A 91 14.01 13.57 -6.06
C SER A 91 15.51 13.49 -5.79
N THR A 92 16.21 12.55 -6.42
CA THR A 92 17.67 12.41 -6.37
C THR A 92 18.29 13.06 -7.61
N SER A 93 19.23 13.98 -7.46
CA SER A 93 19.87 14.75 -8.56
C SER A 93 20.79 13.91 -9.46
N LYS A 94 20.32 12.76 -9.95
CA LYS A 94 21.08 11.75 -10.72
C LYS A 94 20.29 11.30 -11.96
N GLU A 95 19.77 12.24 -12.75
CA GLU A 95 18.88 11.97 -13.89
C GLU A 95 19.45 10.95 -14.90
N ASP A 96 20.76 10.96 -15.18
CA ASP A 96 21.33 10.17 -16.29
C ASP A 96 21.61 8.68 -15.99
N LYS A 97 21.72 8.26 -14.72
CA LYS A 97 22.01 6.85 -14.37
C LYS A 97 20.77 6.03 -14.04
N HIS A 98 19.63 6.69 -13.85
CA HIS A 98 18.42 6.06 -13.32
C HIS A 98 17.34 5.81 -14.39
N LEU A 99 17.47 6.37 -15.59
CA LEU A 99 16.60 6.04 -16.73
C LEU A 99 16.84 4.61 -17.25
N SER A 100 18.11 4.17 -17.33
CA SER A 100 18.43 2.77 -17.69
C SER A 100 17.92 1.77 -16.65
N VAL A 101 17.82 2.20 -15.39
CA VAL A 101 17.23 1.46 -14.28
C VAL A 101 15.72 1.31 -14.46
N LEU A 102 15.02 2.38 -14.85
CA LEU A 102 13.58 2.32 -15.10
C LEU A 102 13.24 1.43 -16.32
N ASP A 103 14.03 1.52 -17.39
CA ASP A 103 13.87 0.64 -18.56
C ASP A 103 14.05 -0.83 -18.18
N MET A 104 15.01 -1.13 -17.29
CA MET A 104 15.20 -2.48 -16.77
C MET A 104 13.97 -2.95 -15.97
N ILE A 105 13.43 -2.11 -15.08
CA ILE A 105 12.19 -2.37 -14.34
C ILE A 105 11.04 -2.70 -15.28
N LEU A 106 10.83 -1.89 -16.32
CA LEU A 106 9.73 -2.06 -17.27
C LEU A 106 9.88 -3.33 -18.11
N SER A 107 11.10 -3.82 -18.31
CA SER A 107 11.41 -5.00 -19.13
C SER A 107 11.14 -6.34 -18.45
N GLU A 108 11.26 -6.40 -17.11
CA GLU A 108 10.99 -7.63 -16.35
C GLU A 108 9.56 -7.64 -15.76
N TRP A 109 8.83 -6.54 -15.90
CA TRP A 109 7.50 -6.40 -15.31
C TRP A 109 6.45 -7.22 -16.07
N ASP A 110 5.75 -8.11 -15.37
CA ASP A 110 4.55 -8.73 -15.90
C ASP A 110 3.34 -7.80 -15.69
N TYR A 111 3.04 -7.01 -16.73
CA TYR A 111 1.88 -6.11 -16.77
C TYR A 111 0.51 -6.81 -16.77
N SER A 112 0.47 -8.14 -16.92
CA SER A 112 -0.77 -8.90 -16.76
C SER A 112 -1.19 -9.05 -15.29
N LYS A 113 -0.26 -8.80 -14.35
CA LYS A 113 -0.52 -8.82 -12.91
C LYS A 113 -0.84 -7.44 -12.40
N THR A 114 -1.59 -7.36 -11.31
CA THR A 114 -2.00 -6.09 -10.71
C THR A 114 -1.16 -5.68 -9.51
N TYR A 115 -0.40 -6.60 -8.92
CA TYR A 115 0.28 -6.42 -7.63
C TYR A 115 1.71 -6.99 -7.62
N LEU A 116 2.51 -6.53 -6.65
CA LEU A 116 3.91 -6.92 -6.44
C LEU A 116 4.09 -8.41 -6.14
N LYS A 117 3.25 -9.01 -5.29
CA LYS A 117 3.44 -10.40 -4.86
C LYS A 117 3.41 -11.42 -6.02
N ASP A 118 2.82 -11.01 -7.14
CA ASP A 118 2.65 -11.86 -8.33
C ASP A 118 3.77 -11.64 -9.36
N GLN A 119 4.75 -10.77 -9.06
CA GLN A 119 5.94 -10.53 -9.89
C GLN A 119 7.03 -11.55 -9.64
N SER A 120 8.01 -11.62 -10.55
CA SER A 120 9.17 -12.50 -10.40
C SER A 120 10.01 -12.11 -9.17
N GLU A 121 10.69 -13.10 -8.57
CA GLU A 121 11.59 -12.86 -7.44
C GLU A 121 12.74 -11.89 -7.81
N ALA A 122 13.25 -11.97 -9.05
CA ALA A 122 14.27 -11.06 -9.55
C ALA A 122 13.78 -9.60 -9.55
N THR A 123 12.57 -9.37 -10.06
CA THR A 123 11.91 -8.05 -10.03
C THR A 123 11.74 -7.55 -8.60
N ILE A 124 11.28 -8.40 -7.67
CA ILE A 124 11.10 -8.01 -6.27
C ILE A 124 12.43 -7.65 -5.59
N ASN A 125 13.47 -8.47 -5.79
CA ASN A 125 14.79 -8.20 -5.22
C ASN A 125 15.35 -6.87 -5.73
N TYR A 126 15.21 -6.62 -7.03
CA TYR A 126 15.68 -5.39 -7.63
C TYR A 126 14.97 -4.14 -7.08
N LEU A 127 13.63 -4.16 -7.04
CA LEU A 127 12.85 -3.05 -6.49
C LEU A 127 13.19 -2.81 -5.00
N PHE A 128 13.45 -3.86 -4.25
CA PHE A 128 13.82 -3.78 -2.84
C PHE A 128 15.17 -3.07 -2.64
N ASP A 129 16.17 -3.43 -3.44
CA ASP A 129 17.50 -2.80 -3.39
C ASP A 129 17.43 -1.34 -3.85
N LEU A 130 16.66 -1.06 -4.92
CA LEU A 130 16.47 0.29 -5.44
C LEU A 130 15.78 1.21 -4.42
N ALA A 131 14.83 0.68 -3.65
CA ALA A 131 14.14 1.42 -2.59
C ALA A 131 15.05 1.72 -1.38
N GLY A 132 16.32 1.30 -1.39
CA GLY A 132 17.25 1.49 -0.29
C GLY A 132 16.86 0.71 0.97
N CYS A 133 16.11 -0.37 0.81
CA CYS A 133 15.63 -1.21 1.92
C CYS A 133 16.65 -2.30 2.35
N SER A 134 17.81 -2.34 1.68
CA SER A 134 18.93 -3.28 1.87
C SER A 134 19.67 -3.09 3.19
#